data_AF-A0A7W7VTG5-F1
#
_entry.id   AF-A0A7W7VTG5-F1
#
_cell.length_a   1.000
_cell.length_b   1.000
_cell.length_c   1.000
_cell.angle_alpha   90.00
_cell.angle_beta   90.00
_cell.angle_gamma   90.00
#
_symmetry.space_group_name_H-M   'P 1'
#
loop_
_entity.id
_entity.type
_entity.pdbx_description
1 polymer ?
#
loop_
_entity_poly.entity_id
_entity_poly.type
_entity_poly.pdbx_seq_one_letter_code
_entity_poly.pdbx_strand_id
1 'polypeptide(L)'
;MTLLTLTPTQLPRTGSSAPLNLTTLIAAGTLGSNSGVTWANTGREFLVIAVASGGSTCSIPIGTTIEGQAVAPLTPTLTASATNVIGPFPTDETLNGVMTVNFGTAANVTVALVQYVGVI
;
A
#
# COMPACT_ATOMS: atom_id res chain seq x y z
N MET A 1 17.35 5.56 -0.44
CA MET A 1 16.10 5.06 0.15
C MET A 1 15.73 3.78 -0.60
N THR A 2 15.60 2.65 0.08
CA THR A 2 15.25 1.36 -0.56
C THR A 2 13.78 1.06 -0.31
N LEU A 3 13.13 0.41 -1.29
CA LEU A 3 11.72 0.06 -1.24
C LEU A 3 11.57 -1.46 -1.17
N LEU A 4 10.68 -1.94 -0.29
CA LEU A 4 10.26 -3.33 -0.26
C LEU A 4 9.30 -3.59 -1.42
N THR A 5 9.64 -4.53 -2.31
CA THR A 5 8.70 -4.96 -3.36
C THR A 5 7.66 -5.89 -2.77
N LEU A 6 6.38 -5.56 -2.93
CA LEU A 6 5.27 -6.37 -2.45
C LEU A 6 4.61 -7.12 -3.61
N THR A 7 4.34 -8.40 -3.38
CA THR A 7 3.47 -9.21 -4.23
C THR A 7 2.06 -9.24 -3.64
N PRO A 8 1.02 -8.91 -4.44
CA PRO A 8 -0.35 -8.87 -3.92
C PRO A 8 -0.85 -10.26 -3.55
N THR A 9 -1.55 -10.34 -2.41
CA THR A 9 -2.33 -11.52 -2.04
C THR A 9 -3.77 -11.34 -2.50
N GLN A 10 -4.33 -12.34 -3.16
CA GLN A 10 -5.70 -12.25 -3.65
C GLN A 10 -6.70 -12.35 -2.50
N LEU A 11 -7.65 -11.42 -2.45
CA LEU A 11 -8.77 -11.49 -1.54
C LEU A 11 -9.69 -12.64 -1.96
N PRO A 12 -10.01 -13.61 -1.08
CA PRO A 12 -10.94 -14.68 -1.40
C PRO A 12 -12.29 -14.13 -1.84
N ARG A 13 -12.90 -14.74 -2.85
CA ARG A 13 -14.26 -14.39 -3.28
C ARG A 13 -15.22 -14.59 -2.10
N THR A 14 -16.19 -13.70 -1.98
CA THR A 14 -17.32 -13.85 -1.05
C THR A 14 -17.96 -15.23 -1.21
N GLY A 15 -18.05 -16.00 -0.14
CA GLY A 15 -18.57 -17.38 -0.15
C GLY A 15 -17.52 -18.48 -0.35
N SER A 16 -16.22 -18.14 -0.44
CA SER A 16 -15.14 -19.13 -0.35
C SER A 16 -14.96 -19.65 1.08
N SER A 17 -14.54 -20.90 1.23
CA SER A 17 -14.45 -21.61 2.52
C SER A 17 -13.27 -21.20 3.40
N ALA A 18 -12.29 -20.47 2.86
CA ALA A 18 -11.10 -20.04 3.60
C ALA A 18 -10.99 -18.51 3.64
N PRO A 19 -11.17 -17.87 4.81
CA PRO A 19 -10.96 -16.43 4.96
C PRO A 19 -9.47 -16.08 4.89
N LEU A 20 -9.15 -14.88 4.39
CA LEU A 20 -7.79 -14.36 4.39
C LEU A 20 -7.38 -13.94 5.82
N ASN A 21 -6.31 -14.52 6.35
CA ASN A 21 -5.76 -14.11 7.63
C ASN A 21 -4.89 -12.86 7.48
N LEU A 22 -5.54 -11.70 7.57
CA LEU A 22 -4.90 -10.39 7.43
C LEU A 22 -3.78 -10.17 8.45
N THR A 23 -3.95 -10.63 9.69
CA THR A 23 -2.95 -10.48 10.76
C THR A 23 -1.65 -11.18 10.41
N THR A 24 -1.72 -12.41 9.88
CA THR A 24 -0.51 -13.13 9.44
C THR A 24 0.15 -12.48 8.23
N LEU A 25 -0.65 -11.94 7.31
CA LEU A 25 -0.13 -11.28 6.11
C LEU A 25 0.59 -9.97 6.45
N ILE A 26 0.03 -9.17 7.36
CA ILE A 26 0.65 -7.94 7.86
C ILE A 26 1.95 -8.25 8.61
N ALA A 27 1.95 -9.27 9.47
CA ALA A 27 3.14 -9.66 10.23
C ALA A 27 4.30 -10.10 9.33
N ALA A 28 4.01 -10.64 8.13
CA ALA A 28 5.02 -11.02 7.15
C ALA A 28 5.63 -9.80 6.41
N GLY A 29 4.87 -8.73 6.20
CA GLY A 29 5.32 -7.53 5.50
C GLY A 29 6.02 -6.51 6.40
N THR A 30 7.03 -6.95 7.14
CA THR A 30 7.92 -6.04 7.89
C THR A 30 8.81 -5.27 6.92
N LEU A 31 8.92 -3.95 7.11
CA LEU A 31 9.76 -3.12 6.21
C LEU A 31 11.27 -3.33 6.42
N GLY A 32 11.69 -3.71 7.63
CA GLY A 32 13.12 -3.80 7.98
C GLY A 32 13.82 -2.46 7.80
N SER A 33 14.88 -2.42 6.98
CA SER A 33 15.62 -1.19 6.64
C SER A 33 14.99 -0.37 5.50
N ASN A 34 13.90 -0.84 4.89
CA ASN A 34 13.25 -0.14 3.78
C ASN A 34 12.45 1.05 4.30
N SER A 35 12.46 2.15 3.55
CA SER A 35 11.74 3.37 3.89
C SER A 35 10.32 3.43 3.31
N GLY A 36 9.95 2.41 2.52
CA GLY A 36 8.71 2.37 1.78
C GLY A 36 8.51 1.04 1.09
N VAL A 37 7.43 0.97 0.31
CA VAL A 37 7.03 -0.20 -0.44
C VAL A 37 6.75 0.15 -1.89
N THR A 38 6.84 -0.84 -2.77
CA THR A 38 6.52 -0.71 -4.19
C THR A 38 5.84 -1.97 -4.72
N TRP A 39 4.95 -1.82 -5.70
CA TRP A 39 4.28 -2.92 -6.36
C TRP A 39 3.80 -2.54 -7.76
N ALA A 40 3.51 -3.55 -8.59
CA ALA A 40 2.80 -3.35 -9.84
C ALA A 40 1.31 -3.09 -9.55
N ASN A 41 0.82 -1.92 -9.96
CA ASN A 41 -0.55 -1.49 -9.75
C ASN A 41 -1.40 -1.84 -10.98
N THR A 42 -2.49 -2.57 -10.75
CA THR A 42 -3.50 -2.92 -11.76
C THR A 42 -4.83 -2.21 -11.50
N GLY A 43 -4.88 -1.29 -10.54
CA GLY A 43 -6.09 -0.57 -10.16
C GLY A 43 -6.97 -1.32 -9.16
N ARG A 44 -6.49 -2.45 -8.63
CA ARG A 44 -7.27 -3.38 -7.80
C ARG A 44 -6.62 -3.66 -6.44
N GLU A 45 -5.40 -3.17 -6.27
CA GLU A 45 -4.60 -3.36 -5.07
C GLU A 45 -4.90 -2.28 -4.05
N PHE A 46 -5.09 -2.69 -2.80
CA PHE A 46 -5.10 -1.79 -1.66
C PHE A 46 -4.01 -2.23 -0.67
N LEU A 47 -3.36 -1.24 -0.06
CA LEU A 47 -2.31 -1.47 0.91
C LEU A 47 -2.90 -1.36 2.31
N VAL A 48 -2.71 -2.40 3.10
CA VAL A 48 -3.06 -2.44 4.52
C VAL A 48 -1.80 -2.19 5.32
N ILE A 49 -1.89 -1.27 6.28
CA ILE A 49 -0.75 -0.73 7.02
C ILE A 49 -1.08 -0.80 8.51
N ALA A 50 -0.35 -1.61 9.28
CA ALA A 50 -0.43 -1.58 10.73
C ALA A 50 0.74 -0.76 11.30
N VAL A 51 0.38 0.24 12.11
CA VAL A 51 1.34 1.12 12.80
C VAL A 51 1.35 0.76 14.27
N ALA A 52 2.48 0.25 14.77
CA ALA A 52 2.57 -0.28 16.13
C ALA A 52 2.51 0.82 17.21
N SER A 53 3.19 1.95 16.99
CA SER A 53 3.23 3.08 17.92
C SER A 53 3.69 4.34 17.21
N GLY A 54 3.41 5.52 17.79
CA GLY A 54 3.87 6.83 17.28
C GLY A 54 3.48 7.06 15.83
N GLY A 55 2.28 7.61 15.61
CA GLY A 55 1.66 7.74 14.27
C GLY A 55 2.65 8.18 13.19
N SER A 56 2.48 7.63 11.98
CA SER A 56 3.37 7.89 10.85
C SER A 56 2.66 8.75 9.82
N THR A 57 3.41 9.40 8.94
CA THR A 57 2.86 9.86 7.66
C THR A 57 3.23 8.84 6.58
N CYS A 58 2.46 8.82 5.50
CA CYS A 58 2.90 8.19 4.26
C CYS A 58 2.90 9.22 3.13
N SER A 59 3.72 9.01 2.11
CA SER A 59 3.78 9.82 0.90
C SER A 59 3.53 8.93 -0.30
N ILE A 60 2.53 9.33 -1.07
CA ILE A 60 1.95 8.60 -2.18
C ILE A 60 2.11 9.51 -3.40
N PRO A 61 3.14 9.29 -4.24
CA PRO A 61 3.36 10.11 -5.42
C PRO A 61 2.25 9.90 -6.44
N ILE A 62 1.85 10.99 -7.08
CA ILE A 62 0.95 10.98 -8.24
C ILE A 62 1.83 11.36 -9.44
N GLY A 63 1.93 10.49 -10.43
CA GLY A 63 2.72 10.74 -11.64
C GLY A 63 1.97 11.60 -12.65
N THR A 64 0.64 11.55 -12.66
CA THR A 64 -0.19 12.35 -13.56
C THR A 64 0.00 13.85 -13.33
N THR A 65 0.09 14.59 -14.42
CA THR A 65 0.17 16.06 -14.43
C THR A 65 -1.18 16.67 -14.80
N ILE A 66 -1.53 17.80 -14.21
CA ILE A 66 -2.69 18.61 -14.63
C ILE A 66 -2.17 19.84 -15.35
N GLU A 67 -2.52 20.00 -16.63
CA GLU A 67 -2.05 21.12 -17.47
C GLU A 67 -0.51 21.26 -17.52
N GLY A 68 0.21 20.13 -17.45
CA GLY A 68 1.68 20.10 -17.43
C GLY A 68 2.31 20.43 -16.07
N GLN A 69 1.51 20.67 -15.03
CA GLN A 69 1.99 20.85 -13.66
C GLN A 69 1.95 19.54 -12.89
N ALA A 70 3.01 19.26 -12.13
CA ALA A 70 3.08 18.09 -11.27
C ALA A 70 2.09 18.23 -10.11
N VAL A 71 1.34 17.17 -9.85
CA VAL A 71 0.42 17.11 -8.71
C VAL A 71 1.21 16.79 -7.44
N ALA A 72 0.91 17.50 -6.36
CA ALA A 72 1.55 17.25 -5.07
C ALA A 72 1.22 15.81 -4.58
N PRO A 73 2.19 15.09 -3.98
CA PRO A 73 1.93 13.78 -3.40
C PRO A 73 0.83 13.82 -2.33
N LEU A 74 0.04 12.76 -2.24
CA LEU A 74 -0.89 12.61 -1.12
C LEU A 74 -0.11 12.21 0.12
N THR A 75 -0.39 12.89 1.24
CA THR A 75 0.30 12.64 2.51
C THR A 75 -0.66 12.28 3.66
N PRO A 76 -1.36 11.13 3.60
CA PRO A 76 -2.26 10.76 4.69
C PRO A 76 -1.51 10.43 5.98
N THR A 77 -2.09 10.86 7.10
CA THR A 77 -1.64 10.51 8.45
C THR A 77 -2.13 9.11 8.81
N LEU A 78 -1.20 8.27 9.26
CA LEU A 78 -1.46 6.93 9.71
C LEU A 78 -1.68 6.94 11.22
N THR A 79 -2.85 6.43 11.63
CA THR A 79 -3.23 6.39 13.05
C THR A 79 -2.37 5.37 13.78
N ALA A 80 -1.86 5.75 14.95
CA ALA A 80 -1.09 4.86 15.81
C ALA A 80 -1.95 3.73 16.39
N SER A 81 -1.35 2.57 16.63
CA SER A 81 -1.99 1.39 17.21
C SER A 81 -3.24 0.94 16.43
N ALA A 82 -3.25 1.19 15.12
CA ALA A 82 -4.38 0.95 14.26
C ALA A 82 -3.93 0.36 12.92
N THR A 83 -4.89 -0.31 12.26
CA THR A 83 -4.76 -0.73 10.87
C THR A 83 -5.36 0.34 9.98
N ASN A 84 -4.55 0.87 9.07
CA ASN A 84 -4.91 1.88 8.09
C ASN A 84 -4.99 1.20 6.72
N VAL A 85 -5.91 1.63 5.87
CA VAL A 85 -6.06 1.10 4.51
C VAL A 85 -5.98 2.26 3.53
N ILE A 86 -5.17 2.09 2.49
CA ILE A 86 -5.03 3.08 1.42
C ILE A 86 -5.25 2.41 0.05
N GLY A 87 -5.86 3.17 -0.86
CA GLY A 87 -6.27 2.68 -2.17
C GLY A 87 -7.67 2.04 -2.16
N PRO A 88 -8.07 1.37 -3.26
CA PRO A 88 -7.30 1.15 -4.48
C PRO A 88 -7.01 2.44 -5.24
N PHE A 89 -5.84 2.49 -5.88
CA PHE A 89 -5.43 3.64 -6.71
C PHE A 89 -5.57 3.29 -8.18
N PRO A 90 -6.06 4.20 -9.05
CA PRO A 90 -6.06 3.96 -10.48
C PRO A 90 -4.62 3.70 -10.99
N THR A 91 -4.51 2.92 -12.07
CA THR A 91 -3.22 2.69 -12.73
C THR A 91 -2.68 3.99 -13.31
N ASP A 92 -1.46 4.37 -12.92
CA ASP A 92 -0.78 5.55 -13.46
C ASP A 92 0.20 5.11 -14.55
N GLU A 93 -0.12 5.42 -15.80
CA GLU A 93 0.73 5.12 -16.97
C GLU A 93 2.04 5.91 -16.93
N THR A 94 2.04 7.09 -16.31
CA THR A 94 3.23 7.95 -16.14
C THR A 94 4.26 7.33 -15.20
N LEU A 95 3.82 6.42 -14.33
CA LEU A 95 4.68 5.64 -13.43
C LEU A 95 4.89 4.21 -13.94
N ASN A 96 4.63 3.94 -15.23
CA ASN A 96 4.72 2.61 -15.84
C ASN A 96 3.88 1.55 -15.10
N GLY A 97 2.74 1.95 -14.51
CA GLY A 97 1.90 1.04 -13.73
C GLY A 97 2.56 0.58 -12.42
N VAL A 98 3.60 1.27 -11.92
CA VAL A 98 4.21 0.98 -10.63
C VAL A 98 3.72 1.97 -9.58
N MET A 99 3.33 1.46 -8.43
CA MET A 99 2.98 2.26 -7.26
C MET A 99 4.13 2.23 -6.26
N THR A 100 4.33 3.36 -5.57
CA THR A 100 5.27 3.46 -4.45
C THR A 100 4.59 4.16 -3.28
N VAL A 101 4.91 3.76 -2.06
CA VAL A 101 4.47 4.45 -0.84
C VAL A 101 5.65 4.55 0.10
N ASN A 102 6.01 5.77 0.47
CA ASN A 102 7.08 6.04 1.42
C ASN A 102 6.48 6.32 2.79
N PHE A 103 7.12 5.84 3.86
CA PHE A 103 6.69 6.08 5.23
C PHE A 103 7.63 7.06 5.92
N GLY A 104 7.07 8.00 6.68
CA GLY A 104 7.85 8.92 7.52
C GLY A 104 8.61 8.18 8.62
N THR A 105 7.98 7.19 9.25
CA THR A 105 8.58 6.36 10.31
C THR A 105 8.40 4.87 10.04
N ALA A 106 9.17 4.34 9.08
CA ALA A 106 9.08 2.95 8.63
C ALA A 106 9.32 1.89 9.73
N ALA A 107 10.09 2.21 10.77
CA ALA A 107 10.45 1.26 11.83
C ALA A 107 9.23 0.71 12.62
N ASN A 108 8.12 1.45 12.66
CA ASN A 108 6.91 1.06 13.38
C ASN A 108 5.83 0.51 12.45
N VAL A 109 6.14 0.34 11.17
CA VAL A 109 5.16 0.03 10.13
C VAL A 109 5.35 -1.41 9.65
N THR A 110 4.23 -2.10 9.56
CA THR A 110 4.11 -3.40 8.88
C THR A 110 2.99 -3.30 7.87
N VAL A 111 3.12 -4.01 6.75
CA VAL A 111 2.23 -3.83 5.61
C VAL A 111 1.76 -5.17 5.03
N ALA A 112 0.64 -5.12 4.33
CA ALA A 112 0.14 -6.20 3.51
C ALA A 112 -0.46 -5.63 2.24
N LEU A 113 -0.09 -6.19 1.08
CA LEU A 113 -0.72 -5.83 -0.19
C LEU A 113 -1.80 -6.86 -0.52
N VAL A 114 -3.02 -6.38 -0.73
CA VAL A 114 -4.17 -7.22 -1.06
C VAL A 114 -4.76 -6.75 -2.38
N GLN A 115 -5.20 -7.69 -3.21
CA GLN A 115 -5.81 -7.41 -4.50
C GLN A 115 -7.21 -8.01 -4.57
N TYR A 116 -8.18 -7.21 -5.02
CA TYR A 116 -9.51 -7.72 -5.32
C TYR A 116 -9.48 -8.69 -6.50
N VAL A 117 -10.07 -9.88 -6.33
CA VAL A 117 -10.37 -10.77 -7.45
C VAL A 117 -11.50 -10.13 -8.26
N GLY A 118 -11.25 -9.82 -9.53
CA GLY A 118 -12.24 -9.20 -10.41
C GLY A 118 -13.56 -9.99 -10.44
N VAL A 119 -14.67 -9.28 -10.65
CA VAL A 119 -15.91 -9.92 -11.09
C VAL A 119 -15.65 -10.41 -12.52
N ILE A 120 -15.82 -11.71 -12.74
CA ILE A 120 -15.75 -12.33 -14.07
C ILE A 120 -17.12 -12.16 -14.74
#